data_AF-A0A1I5Y3U1-F1
#
_entry.id   AF-A0A1I5Y3U1-F1
#
_cell.length_a   1.000
_cell.length_b   1.000
_cell.length_c   1.000
_cell.angle_alpha   90.00
_cell.angle_beta   90.00
_cell.angle_gamma   90.00
#
_symmetry.space_group_name_H-M   'P 1'
#
loop_
_entity.id
_entity.type
_entity.pdbx_description
1 polymer ?
#
loop_
_entity_poly.entity_id
_entity_poly.type
_entity_poly.pdbx_seq_one_letter_code
_entity_poly.pdbx_strand_id
1 'polypeptide(L)'
;MTISFGKVKNLDKDNFARFRIEKISWDVHWQTDLYLAVIIRDYLRFFIKNTMAIGNCVIDDPGFHTEPHYVGDDEYSKRKNAEHKKKSEYYSQKWKDLVNSVADEFDELIKMMLMDGPEIGDYREFYEKQKALEKKAFSDLAEIFDDLSW
;
A
#
# COMPACT_ATOMS: atom_id res chain seq x y z
N MET A 1 29.23 0.82 -21.38
CA MET A 1 27.90 0.17 -21.38
C MET A 1 26.87 1.28 -21.23
N THR A 2 25.94 1.44 -22.17
CA THR A 2 24.98 2.57 -22.14
C THR A 2 23.73 2.12 -21.39
N ILE A 3 23.54 2.64 -20.17
CA ILE A 3 22.35 2.37 -19.36
C ILE A 3 21.15 3.07 -20.01
N SER A 4 20.12 2.31 -20.36
CA SER A 4 18.85 2.82 -20.87
C SER A 4 17.77 2.58 -19.81
N PHE A 5 17.15 3.67 -19.33
CA PHE A 5 16.02 3.65 -18.39
C PHE A 5 14.71 3.13 -19.03
N GLY A 6 14.75 2.72 -20.30
CA GLY A 6 13.56 2.34 -21.05
C GLY A 6 12.69 3.54 -21.40
N LYS A 7 11.62 3.28 -22.16
CA LYS A 7 10.60 4.26 -22.49
C LYS A 7 9.24 3.73 -22.08
N VAL A 8 8.50 4.52 -21.32
CA VAL A 8 7.09 4.25 -21.06
C VAL A 8 6.35 4.40 -22.38
N LYS A 9 5.72 3.31 -22.82
CA LYS A 9 4.83 3.30 -23.96
C LYS A 9 3.42 3.09 -23.45
N ASN A 10 2.60 4.10 -23.64
CA ASN A 10 1.17 3.95 -23.42
C ASN A 10 0.61 3.00 -24.48
N LEU A 11 -0.06 1.93 -24.02
CA LEU A 11 -0.68 0.91 -24.87
C LEU A 11 -2.09 1.32 -25.28
N ASP A 12 -2.70 2.27 -24.56
CA ASP A 12 -4.03 2.77 -24.81
C ASP A 12 -4.05 4.30 -24.66
N LYS A 13 -4.31 5.02 -25.76
CA LYS A 13 -4.25 6.48 -25.77
C LYS A 13 -5.28 7.13 -24.85
N ASP A 14 -6.38 6.44 -24.58
CA ASP A 14 -7.48 6.95 -23.77
C ASP A 14 -7.43 6.42 -22.32
N ASN A 15 -6.54 5.47 -22.02
CA ASN A 15 -6.38 4.88 -20.70
C ASN A 15 -4.91 4.84 -20.26
N PHE A 16 -4.51 5.83 -19.45
CA PHE A 16 -3.15 5.96 -18.92
C PHE A 16 -2.72 4.82 -17.98
N ALA A 17 -3.65 3.99 -17.48
CA ALA A 17 -3.31 2.85 -16.64
C ALA A 17 -2.73 1.67 -17.45
N ARG A 18 -2.88 1.67 -18.79
CA ARG A 18 -2.36 0.60 -19.66
C ARG A 18 -1.06 1.01 -20.32
N PHE A 19 0.07 0.77 -19.67
CA PHE A 19 1.39 1.05 -20.23
C PHE A 19 2.33 -0.16 -20.14
N ARG A 20 3.39 -0.13 -20.95
CA ARG A 20 4.56 -1.00 -20.78
C ARG A 20 5.83 -0.18 -20.85
N ILE A 21 6.86 -0.62 -20.14
CA ILE A 21 8.20 -0.06 -20.26
C ILE A 21 8.97 -0.89 -21.30
N GLU A 22 9.33 -0.27 -22.43
CA GLU A 22 10.12 -0.91 -23.47
C GLU A 22 11.60 -0.53 -23.35
N LYS A 23 12.51 -1.40 -23.80
CA LYS A 23 13.94 -1.11 -23.97
C LYS A 23 14.68 -0.73 -22.67
N ILE A 24 14.22 -1.26 -21.54
CA ILE A 24 14.98 -1.19 -20.29
C ILE A 24 16.22 -2.08 -20.42
N SER A 25 17.38 -1.63 -19.97
CA SER A 25 18.56 -2.50 -19.95
C SER A 25 18.31 -3.67 -19.01
N TRP A 26 18.80 -4.87 -19.34
CA TRP A 26 18.71 -6.04 -18.45
C TRP A 26 19.35 -5.75 -17.08
N ASP A 27 20.43 -4.95 -17.08
CA ASP A 27 21.14 -4.51 -15.87
C ASP A 27 20.30 -3.57 -14.97
N VAL A 28 19.20 -3.01 -15.48
CA VAL A 28 18.28 -2.12 -14.74
C VAL A 28 16.95 -2.82 -14.45
N HIS A 29 16.65 -3.91 -15.16
CA HIS A 29 15.38 -4.60 -15.01
C HIS A 29 15.18 -5.14 -13.59
N TRP A 30 16.22 -5.77 -13.02
CA TRP A 30 16.18 -6.25 -11.63
C TRP A 30 16.11 -5.12 -10.59
N GLN A 31 16.58 -3.91 -10.94
CA GLN A 31 16.47 -2.73 -10.08
C GLN A 31 15.07 -2.09 -10.14
N THR A 32 14.28 -2.39 -11.16
CA THR A 32 12.95 -1.79 -11.36
C THR A 32 12.00 -2.20 -10.23
N ASP A 33 12.02 -3.48 -9.84
CA ASP A 33 11.20 -3.99 -8.75
C ASP A 33 11.60 -3.36 -7.40
N LEU A 34 12.91 -3.20 -7.17
CA LEU A 34 13.45 -2.49 -6.01
C LEU A 34 12.99 -1.03 -5.96
N TYR A 35 13.10 -0.30 -7.08
CA TYR A 35 12.65 1.09 -7.13
C TYR A 35 11.15 1.22 -6.91
N LEU A 36 10.34 0.32 -7.49
CA LEU A 36 8.90 0.30 -7.27
C LEU A 36 8.56 0.02 -5.80
N ALA A 37 9.21 -0.97 -5.17
CA ALA A 37 9.02 -1.27 -3.76
C ALA A 37 9.34 -0.06 -2.86
N VAL A 38 10.46 0.62 -3.13
CA VAL A 38 10.86 1.86 -2.43
C VAL A 38 9.83 2.97 -2.60
N ILE A 39 9.39 3.22 -3.83
CA ILE A 39 8.40 4.27 -4.14
C ILE A 39 7.07 3.99 -3.43
N ILE A 40 6.57 2.75 -3.50
CA ILE A 40 5.30 2.36 -2.87
C ILE A 40 5.39 2.53 -1.35
N ARG A 41 6.45 2.01 -0.71
CA ARG A 41 6.67 2.19 0.73
C ARG A 41 6.66 3.67 1.14
N ASP A 42 7.45 4.50 0.46
CA ASP A 42 7.57 5.92 0.81
C ASP A 42 6.26 6.66 0.58
N TYR A 43 5.52 6.28 -0.47
CA TYR A 43 4.18 6.79 -0.72
C TYR A 43 3.19 6.39 0.37
N LEU A 44 3.16 5.14 0.84
CA LEU A 44 2.28 4.69 1.93
C LEU A 44 2.56 5.46 3.24
N ARG A 45 3.84 5.65 3.58
CA ARG A 45 4.25 6.43 4.76
C ARG A 45 3.92 7.91 4.62
N PHE A 46 4.10 8.47 3.44
CA PHE A 46 3.69 9.83 3.13
C PHE A 46 2.17 9.98 3.25
N PHE A 47 1.41 9.02 2.70
CA PHE A 47 -0.04 8.97 2.72
C PHE A 47 -0.55 9.02 4.16
N ILE A 48 -0.10 8.10 5.03
CA ILE A 48 -0.49 8.07 6.46
C ILE A 48 -0.17 9.38 7.19
N LYS A 49 0.98 10.00 6.88
CA LYS A 49 1.44 11.21 7.59
C LYS A 49 0.66 12.46 7.19
N ASN A 50 0.23 12.55 5.93
CA ASN A 50 -0.30 13.78 5.34
C ASN A 50 -1.80 13.73 5.02
N THR A 51 -2.39 12.54 4.92
CA THR A 51 -3.85 12.46 4.94
C THR A 51 -4.31 12.47 6.40
N MET A 52 -4.83 13.63 6.83
CA MET A 52 -5.93 13.63 7.79
C MET A 52 -6.92 12.58 7.27
N ALA A 53 -7.36 11.62 8.06
CA ALA A 53 -8.26 10.57 7.60
C ALA A 53 -9.51 11.23 6.97
N ILE A 54 -9.47 11.54 5.67
CA ILE A 54 -10.56 12.14 4.92
C ILE A 54 -11.49 10.97 4.71
N GLY A 55 -12.39 10.81 5.68
CA GLY A 55 -13.75 10.30 5.62
C GLY A 55 -14.16 9.44 4.42
N ASN A 56 -13.34 8.46 4.06
CA ASN A 56 -13.62 7.38 3.11
C ASN A 56 -12.53 6.30 3.23
N CYS A 57 -12.02 6.05 4.45
CA CYS A 57 -11.74 4.65 4.75
C CYS A 57 -13.06 3.94 4.50
N VAL A 58 -13.08 3.05 3.50
CA VAL A 58 -14.24 2.22 3.16
C VAL A 58 -14.45 1.32 4.38
N ILE A 59 -15.07 1.89 5.42
CA ILE A 59 -15.47 1.15 6.61
C ILE A 59 -16.63 0.31 6.09
N ASP A 60 -16.36 -0.92 5.71
CA ASP A 60 -17.40 -1.86 5.26
C ASP A 60 -18.20 -2.39 6.48
N ASP A 61 -18.51 -1.50 7.43
CA ASP A 61 -19.47 -1.69 8.51
C ASP A 61 -20.72 -0.86 8.15
N PRO A 62 -21.78 -1.51 7.62
CA PRO A 62 -23.05 -0.86 7.34
C PRO A 62 -23.62 -0.10 8.56
N GLY A 63 -23.29 -0.54 9.77
CA GLY A 63 -23.71 0.11 11.01
C GLY A 63 -23.00 1.44 11.25
N PHE A 64 -21.77 1.64 10.79
CA PHE A 64 -21.06 2.91 10.95
C PHE A 64 -21.63 4.00 10.04
N HIS A 65 -22.01 3.66 8.81
CA HIS A 65 -22.57 4.62 7.83
C HIS A 65 -24.04 4.97 8.07
N THR A 66 -24.75 4.15 8.84
CA THR A 66 -26.18 4.34 9.12
C THR A 66 -26.47 4.90 10.51
N GLU A 67 -25.44 5.11 11.34
CA GLU A 67 -25.59 5.72 12.66
C GLU A 67 -25.94 7.22 12.52
N PRO A 68 -27.15 7.66 12.95
CA PRO A 68 -27.54 9.05 12.85
C PRO A 68 -26.67 9.91 13.77
N HIS A 69 -26.18 11.05 13.27
CA HIS A 69 -25.58 12.06 14.13
C HIS A 69 -26.65 12.63 15.06
N TYR A 70 -26.45 12.48 16.37
CA TYR A 70 -27.40 12.94 17.37
C TYR A 70 -27.19 14.45 17.58
N VAL A 71 -28.19 15.24 17.18
CA VAL A 71 -28.20 16.70 17.33
C VAL A 71 -28.95 17.04 18.62
N GLY A 72 -28.21 17.34 19.69
CA GLY A 72 -28.79 17.63 20.99
C GLY A 72 -27.72 17.76 22.07
N ASP A 73 -27.98 18.61 23.08
CA ASP A 73 -27.09 18.84 24.21
C ASP A 73 -27.47 18.01 25.46
N ASP A 74 -28.47 17.13 25.30
CA ASP A 74 -28.92 16.19 26.31
C ASP A 74 -27.87 15.09 26.58
N GLU A 75 -27.97 14.46 27.75
CA GLU A 75 -27.00 13.45 28.20
C GLU A 75 -26.94 12.23 27.27
N TYR A 76 -28.07 11.86 26.65
CA TYR A 76 -28.14 10.74 25.71
C TYR A 76 -27.40 11.06 24.40
N SER A 77 -27.66 12.22 23.80
CA SER A 77 -26.96 12.70 22.60
C SER A 77 -25.45 12.84 22.82
N LYS A 78 -25.02 13.37 23.98
CA LYS A 78 -23.61 13.46 24.36
C LYS A 78 -22.95 12.08 24.46
N ARG A 79 -23.62 11.12 25.10
CA ARG A 79 -23.11 9.74 25.22
C ARG A 79 -22.97 9.06 23.86
N LYS A 80 -23.98 9.19 22.99
CA LYS A 80 -23.96 8.60 21.65
C LYS A 80 -22.88 9.20 20.75
N ASN A 81 -22.72 10.52 20.76
CA ASN A 81 -21.65 11.19 20.03
C ASN A 81 -20.26 10.78 20.54
N ALA A 82 -20.10 10.57 21.84
CA ALA A 82 -18.85 10.04 22.41
C ALA A 82 -18.58 8.57 22.00
N GLU A 83 -19.61 7.72 21.95
CA GLU A 83 -19.51 6.33 21.44
C GLU A 83 -19.09 6.33 19.96
N HIS A 84 -19.73 7.14 19.12
CA HIS A 84 -19.40 7.28 17.70
C HIS A 84 -17.97 7.82 17.49
N LYS A 85 -17.54 8.81 18.29
CA LYS A 85 -16.17 9.34 18.24
C LYS A 85 -15.14 8.25 18.55
N LYS A 86 -15.35 7.44 19.61
CA LYS A 86 -14.47 6.31 19.93
C LYS A 86 -14.41 5.28 18.80
N LYS A 87 -15.56 4.99 18.18
CA LYS A 87 -15.64 4.05 17.03
C LYS A 87 -14.88 4.60 15.82
N SER A 88 -15.03 5.89 15.52
CA SER A 88 -14.28 6.58 14.47
C SER A 88 -12.76 6.58 14.72
N GLU A 89 -12.33 6.88 15.95
CA GLU A 89 -10.92 6.80 16.36
C GLU A 89 -10.37 5.37 16.21
N TYR A 90 -11.15 4.36 16.60
CA TYR A 90 -10.78 2.94 16.44
C TYR A 90 -10.56 2.57 14.97
N TYR A 91 -11.48 2.91 14.07
CA TYR A 91 -11.30 2.61 12.63
C TYR A 91 -10.18 3.42 12.01
N SER A 92 -9.99 4.68 12.41
CA SER A 92 -8.85 5.49 11.96
C SER A 92 -7.53 4.86 12.38
N GLN A 93 -7.44 4.31 13.59
CA GLN A 93 -6.24 3.61 14.06
C GLN A 93 -6.04 2.29 13.30
N LYS A 94 -7.10 1.50 13.13
CA LYS A 94 -7.04 0.24 12.37
C LYS A 94 -6.57 0.46 10.93
N TRP A 95 -7.08 1.51 10.26
CA TRP A 95 -6.63 1.89 8.92
C TRP A 95 -5.15 2.28 8.91
N LYS A 96 -4.74 3.12 9.86
CA LYS A 96 -3.33 3.51 10.00
C LYS A 96 -2.42 2.30 10.23
N ASP A 97 -2.85 1.33 11.03
CA ASP A 97 -2.09 0.12 11.30
C ASP A 97 -1.98 -0.75 10.04
N LEU A 98 -3.07 -0.90 9.26
CA LEU A 98 -3.06 -1.61 7.97
C LEU A 98 -2.04 -1.00 7.01
N VAL A 99 -2.13 0.31 6.75
CA VAL A 99 -1.25 0.98 5.78
C VAL A 99 0.22 0.94 6.22
N ASN A 100 0.51 1.03 7.53
CA ASN A 100 1.88 0.85 8.04
C ASN A 100 2.36 -0.59 7.89
N SER A 101 1.51 -1.58 8.18
CA SER A 101 1.84 -3.01 8.02
C SER A 101 2.25 -3.31 6.57
N VAL A 102 1.48 -2.83 5.60
CA VAL A 102 1.82 -3.01 4.18
C VAL A 102 3.12 -2.29 3.82
N ALA A 103 3.35 -1.08 4.32
CA ALA A 103 4.62 -0.38 4.11
C ALA A 103 5.83 -1.14 4.70
N ASP A 104 5.66 -1.79 5.85
CA ASP A 104 6.71 -2.58 6.50
C ASP A 104 7.03 -3.85 5.71
N GLU A 105 6.04 -4.46 5.04
CA GLU A 105 6.27 -5.59 4.12
C GLU A 105 7.11 -5.20 2.92
N PHE A 106 6.90 -4.00 2.36
CA PHE A 106 7.79 -3.46 1.33
C PHE A 106 9.19 -3.17 1.87
N ASP A 107 9.35 -2.76 3.12
CA ASP A 107 10.67 -2.60 3.75
C ASP A 107 11.42 -3.94 3.86
N GLU A 108 10.74 -5.01 4.27
CA GLU A 108 11.33 -6.35 4.29
C GLU A 108 11.69 -6.84 2.88
N LEU A 109 10.84 -6.57 1.89
CA LEU A 109 11.12 -6.90 0.50
C LEU A 109 12.37 -6.17 -0.01
N ILE A 110 12.50 -4.88 0.31
CA ILE A 110 13.67 -4.07 -0.04
C ILE A 110 14.93 -4.60 0.64
N LYS A 111 14.88 -4.96 1.93
CA LYS A 111 16.01 -5.56 2.64
C LYS A 111 16.46 -6.83 1.94
N MET A 112 15.54 -7.73 1.57
CA MET A 112 15.86 -8.92 0.81
C MET A 112 16.48 -8.58 -0.56
N MET A 113 15.88 -7.66 -1.32
CA MET A 113 16.39 -7.26 -2.64
C MET A 113 17.80 -6.63 -2.61
N LEU A 114 18.22 -6.10 -1.46
CA LEU A 114 19.54 -5.51 -1.24
C LEU A 114 20.56 -6.48 -0.64
N MET A 115 20.15 -7.68 -0.20
CA MET A 115 21.08 -8.70 0.28
C MET A 115 22.02 -9.14 -0.83
N ASP A 116 23.29 -9.35 -0.47
CA ASP A 116 24.30 -9.82 -1.40
C ASP A 116 24.55 -11.33 -1.26
N GLY A 117 25.22 -11.89 -2.26
CA GLY A 117 25.42 -13.33 -2.38
C GLY A 117 26.05 -14.06 -1.17
N PRO A 118 27.00 -13.45 -0.43
CA PRO A 118 27.54 -14.00 0.81
C PRO A 118 26.52 -14.16 1.96
N GLU A 119 25.51 -13.30 2.02
CA GLU A 119 24.44 -13.36 3.02
C GLU A 119 23.35 -14.39 2.65
N ILE A 120 23.28 -14.73 1.37
CA ILE A 120 22.32 -15.68 0.81
C ILE A 120 22.92 -17.09 0.89
N GLY A 121 22.41 -17.89 1.83
CA GLY A 121 22.75 -19.32 1.95
C GLY A 121 22.26 -20.13 0.74
N ASP A 122 21.00 -20.59 0.80
CA ASP A 122 20.37 -21.27 -0.33
C ASP A 122 19.64 -20.25 -1.22
N TYR A 123 20.20 -19.99 -2.40
CA TYR A 123 19.63 -19.08 -3.39
C TYR A 123 18.22 -19.47 -3.84
N ARG A 124 17.91 -20.77 -3.90
CA ARG A 124 16.59 -21.22 -4.33
C ARG A 124 15.55 -20.93 -3.25
N GLU A 125 15.85 -21.29 -2.00
CA GLU A 125 14.97 -21.00 -0.87
C GLU A 125 14.78 -19.49 -0.69
N PHE A 126 15.87 -18.72 -0.86
CA PHE A 126 15.84 -17.26 -0.80
C PHE A 126 14.93 -16.67 -1.88
N TYR A 127 15.09 -17.12 -3.14
CA TYR A 127 14.27 -16.65 -4.24
C TYR A 127 12.78 -17.00 -4.06
N GLU A 128 12.47 -18.21 -3.60
CA GLU A 128 11.09 -18.62 -3.29
C GLU A 128 10.48 -17.75 -2.16
N LYS A 129 11.24 -17.45 -1.11
CA LYS A 129 10.83 -16.54 -0.03
C LYS A 129 10.60 -15.11 -0.53
N GLN A 130 11.51 -14.58 -1.34
CA GLN A 130 11.40 -13.24 -1.92
C GLN A 130 10.12 -13.13 -2.76
N LYS A 131 9.85 -14.13 -3.62
CA LYS A 131 8.64 -14.14 -4.46
C LYS A 131 7.35 -14.30 -3.67
N ALA A 132 7.37 -15.07 -2.58
CA ALA A 132 6.22 -15.16 -1.68
C ALA A 132 5.94 -13.82 -0.97
N LEU A 133 6.98 -13.13 -0.50
CA LEU A 133 6.86 -11.82 0.14
C LEU A 133 6.40 -10.75 -0.84
N GLU A 134 6.94 -10.73 -2.06
CA GLU A 134 6.49 -9.85 -3.15
C GLU A 134 4.99 -10.04 -3.41
N LYS A 135 4.55 -11.29 -3.62
CA LYS A 135 3.14 -11.59 -3.86
C LYS A 135 2.25 -11.12 -2.70
N LYS A 136 2.69 -11.33 -1.45
CA LYS A 136 1.95 -10.90 -0.26
C LYS A 136 1.84 -9.38 -0.20
N ALA A 137 2.95 -8.65 -0.30
CA ALA A 137 2.97 -7.19 -0.21
C ALA A 137 2.07 -6.52 -1.26
N PHE A 138 2.07 -7.04 -2.49
CA PHE A 138 1.18 -6.54 -3.55
C PHE A 138 -0.29 -6.95 -3.36
N SER A 139 -0.56 -8.12 -2.78
CA SER A 139 -1.94 -8.53 -2.42
C SER A 139 -2.50 -7.63 -1.33
N ASP A 140 -1.73 -7.35 -0.29
CA ASP A 140 -2.17 -6.53 0.84
C ASP A 140 -2.24 -5.04 0.46
N LEU A 141 -1.41 -4.60 -0.51
CA LEU A 141 -1.55 -3.29 -1.13
C LEU A 141 -2.91 -3.12 -1.84
N ALA A 142 -3.45 -4.20 -2.43
CA ALA A 142 -4.76 -4.16 -3.07
C ALA A 142 -5.91 -3.99 -2.06
N GLU A 143 -5.71 -4.35 -0.78
CA GLU A 143 -6.67 -4.05 0.28
C GLU A 143 -6.73 -2.55 0.63
N ILE A 144 -5.71 -1.78 0.24
CA ILE A 144 -5.65 -0.32 0.45
C ILE A 144 -6.15 0.41 -0.80
N PHE A 145 -5.83 -0.10 -1.98
CA PHE A 145 -6.23 0.46 -3.27
C PHE A 145 -7.01 -0.59 -4.06
N ASP A 146 -8.34 -0.60 -3.90
CA ASP A 146 -9.23 -1.55 -4.57
C ASP A 146 -9.04 -1.59 -6.10
N ASP A 147 -8.64 -0.47 -6.71
CA ASP A 147 -8.32 -0.38 -8.15
C ASP A 147 -7.16 -1.31 -8.59
N LEU A 148 -6.39 -1.84 -7.64
CA LEU A 148 -5.33 -2.84 -7.83
C LEU A 148 -5.83 -4.28 -7.65
N SER A 149 -7.14 -4.49 -7.51
CA SER A 149 -7.79 -5.81 -7.53
C SER A 149 -8.21 -6.14 -8.97
N TRP A 150 -7.42 -6.97 -9.65
CA TRP A 150 -7.55 -7.35 -11.07
C TRP A 150 -7.40 -8.86 -11.23
#